data_AF-W2HYV7-F1
#
_entry.id   AF-W2HYV7-F1
#
_cell.length_a   1.000
_cell.length_b   1.000
_cell.length_c   1.000
_cell.angle_alpha   90.00
_cell.angle_beta   90.00
_cell.angle_gamma   90.00
#
_symmetry.space_group_name_H-M   'P 1'
#
loop_
_entity.id
_entity.type
_entity.pdbx_description
1 polymer ?
#
loop_
_entity_poly.entity_id
_entity_poly.type
_entity_poly.pdbx_seq_one_letter_code
_entity_poly.pdbx_strand_id
1 'polypeptide(L)'
;MCELDEGEVRGCMERCLNRSMRFECAVESCPCGDRCSNRQLQQGTTLKTAVIDCGLKGVGIIALEDIAEGRLVGEYVGELLGRREAQLRSKLYRG
;
A
#
# COMPACT_ATOMS: atom_id res chain seq x y z
N MET A 1 -12.40 -17.67 0.25
CA MET A 1 -11.13 -18.41 0.00
C MET A 1 -10.37 -17.63 -1.08
N CYS A 2 -9.15 -18.00 -1.49
CA CYS A 2 -8.56 -17.35 -2.67
C CYS A 2 -9.21 -17.94 -3.92
N GLU A 3 -10.09 -17.19 -4.57
CA GLU A 3 -10.88 -17.67 -5.71
C GLU A 3 -11.20 -16.53 -6.69
N LEU A 4 -11.52 -16.93 -7.92
CA LEU A 4 -12.08 -16.04 -8.94
C LEU A 4 -13.59 -16.09 -8.78
N ASP A 5 -14.19 -14.93 -8.54
CA ASP A 5 -15.65 -14.83 -8.45
C ASP A 5 -16.26 -14.89 -9.86
N GLU A 6 -17.42 -15.55 -10.02
CA GLU A 6 -18.07 -15.69 -11.32
C GLU A 6 -18.42 -14.32 -11.91
N GLY A 7 -17.96 -14.05 -13.13
CA GLY A 7 -18.17 -12.77 -13.82
C GLY A 7 -17.13 -11.68 -13.49
N GLU A 8 -16.22 -11.92 -12.54
CA GLU A 8 -15.17 -10.97 -12.18
C GLU A 8 -13.88 -11.19 -12.98
N VAL A 9 -13.27 -10.10 -13.42
CA VAL A 9 -11.98 -10.12 -14.14
C VAL A 9 -10.81 -10.37 -13.18
N ARG A 10 -10.98 -10.04 -11.90
CA ARG A 10 -9.97 -10.16 -10.85
C ARG A 10 -10.49 -11.02 -9.69
N GLY A 11 -9.60 -11.83 -9.13
CA GLY A 11 -9.88 -12.66 -7.96
C GLY A 11 -9.39 -12.03 -6.65
N CYS A 12 -9.64 -12.73 -5.55
CA CYS A 12 -9.27 -12.30 -4.20
C CYS A 12 -9.84 -10.92 -3.80
N MET A 13 -11.13 -10.70 -4.08
CA MET A 13 -11.88 -9.52 -3.65
C MET A 13 -12.20 -9.62 -2.13
N GLU A 14 -13.40 -9.26 -1.71
CA GLU A 14 -13.78 -9.14 -0.29
C GLU A 14 -13.75 -10.48 0.48
N ARG A 15 -13.98 -11.62 -0.19
CA ARG A 15 -14.02 -12.96 0.43
C ARG A 15 -12.66 -13.65 0.54
N CYS A 16 -11.58 -12.95 0.19
CA CYS A 16 -10.22 -13.46 0.34
C CYS A 16 -9.81 -13.48 1.82
N LEU A 17 -9.52 -14.66 2.36
CA LEU A 17 -9.11 -14.80 3.76
C LEU A 17 -7.83 -14.00 4.07
N ASN A 18 -6.84 -14.03 3.17
CA ASN A 18 -5.62 -13.24 3.34
C ASN A 18 -5.94 -11.75 3.41
N ARG A 19 -6.82 -11.25 2.53
CA ARG A 19 -7.27 -9.85 2.55
C ARG A 19 -7.95 -9.50 3.88
N SER A 20 -8.88 -10.33 4.36
CA SER A 20 -9.57 -10.11 5.65
C SER A 20 -8.59 -10.08 6.82
N MET A 21 -7.50 -10.86 6.75
CA MET A 21 -6.44 -10.91 7.76
C MET A 21 -5.29 -9.91 7.52
N ARG A 22 -5.42 -9.01 6.53
CA ARG A 22 -4.39 -8.02 6.16
C ARG A 22 -3.05 -8.61 5.73
N PHE A 23 -3.08 -9.76 5.06
CA PHE A 23 -1.95 -10.36 4.36
C PHE A 23 -2.12 -10.22 2.86
N GLU A 24 -1.02 -9.98 2.15
CA GLU A 24 -1.02 -10.11 0.70
C GLU A 24 -0.95 -11.57 0.27
N CYS A 25 -1.51 -11.87 -0.91
CA CYS A 25 -1.32 -13.16 -1.55
C CYS A 25 0.08 -13.24 -2.17
N ALA A 26 0.68 -14.42 -2.16
CA ALA A 26 1.84 -14.73 -2.99
C ALA A 26 1.36 -15.23 -4.36
N VAL A 27 1.96 -14.76 -5.45
CA VAL A 27 1.55 -15.17 -6.81
C VAL A 27 1.69 -16.67 -7.05
N GLU A 28 2.77 -17.25 -6.50
CA GLU A 28 3.12 -18.66 -6.68
C GLU A 28 2.11 -19.63 -6.04
N SER A 29 1.38 -19.19 -5.02
CA SER A 29 0.44 -20.05 -4.27
C SER A 29 -1.02 -19.62 -4.38
N CYS A 30 -1.29 -18.43 -4.93
CA CYS A 30 -2.65 -17.95 -5.14
C CYS A 30 -3.22 -18.59 -6.41
N PRO A 31 -4.36 -19.31 -6.36
CA PRO A 31 -4.98 -19.89 -7.55
C PRO A 31 -5.48 -18.83 -8.54
N CYS A 32 -5.59 -17.56 -8.12
CA CYS A 32 -5.91 -16.45 -9.02
C CYS A 32 -4.70 -15.98 -9.84
N GLY A 33 -3.46 -16.38 -9.50
CA GLY A 33 -2.24 -15.98 -10.19
C GLY A 33 -2.14 -14.46 -10.38
N ASP A 34 -1.85 -14.04 -11.61
CA ASP A 34 -1.77 -12.62 -12.00
C ASP A 34 -3.10 -11.88 -11.97
N ARG A 35 -4.23 -12.59 -11.90
CA ARG A 35 -5.56 -11.98 -11.71
C ARG A 35 -5.85 -11.67 -10.24
N CYS A 36 -4.96 -12.00 -9.30
CA CYS A 36 -5.13 -11.69 -7.89
C CYS A 36 -5.08 -10.17 -7.64
N SER A 37 -6.14 -9.62 -7.07
CA SER A 37 -6.20 -8.19 -6.68
C SER A 37 -5.60 -7.89 -5.30
N ASN A 38 -5.19 -8.90 -4.53
CA ASN A 38 -4.69 -8.75 -3.15
C ASN A 38 -3.16 -8.75 -3.08
N ARG A 39 -2.54 -7.90 -3.91
CA ARG A 39 -1.08 -7.78 -4.12
C ARG A 39 -0.63 -6.32 -4.34
N GLN A 40 -1.40 -5.36 -3.83
CA GLN A 40 -1.21 -3.94 -4.11
C GLN A 40 0.12 -3.38 -3.58
N LEU A 41 0.61 -3.83 -2.42
CA LEU A 41 1.93 -3.42 -1.87
C LEU A 41 3.06 -4.00 -2.71
N GLN A 42 3.02 -5.31 -3.02
CA GLN A 42 3.98 -5.94 -3.93
C GLN A 42 4.06 -5.27 -5.32
N GLN A 43 2.93 -4.81 -5.86
CA GLN A 43 2.84 -4.22 -7.20
C GLN A 43 3.02 -2.70 -7.20
N GLY A 44 2.95 -2.07 -6.04
CA GLY A 44 2.88 -0.61 -5.90
C GLY A 44 1.50 -0.04 -6.26
N THR A 45 1.33 1.24 -5.90
CA THR A 45 0.13 1.99 -6.28
C THR A 45 0.23 2.49 -7.72
N THR A 46 -0.90 2.55 -8.42
CA THR A 46 -1.02 3.18 -9.75
C THR A 46 -1.76 4.52 -9.69
N LEU A 47 -2.03 5.03 -8.49
CA LEU A 47 -2.81 6.25 -8.33
C LEU A 47 -2.03 7.48 -8.79
N LYS A 48 -2.73 8.42 -9.42
CA LYS A 48 -2.17 9.69 -9.86
C LYS A 48 -2.13 10.67 -8.69
N THR A 49 -0.92 11.03 -8.28
CA THR A 49 -0.67 11.98 -7.20
C THR A 49 0.29 13.08 -7.64
N ALA A 50 0.19 14.26 -7.03
CA ALA A 50 1.17 15.33 -7.17
C ALA A 50 1.73 15.77 -5.82
N VAL A 51 2.95 16.30 -5.85
CA VAL A 51 3.57 16.98 -4.73
C VAL A 51 3.24 18.47 -4.83
N ILE A 52 2.74 19.05 -3.74
CA ILE A 52 2.32 20.47 -3.70
C ILE A 52 2.92 21.18 -2.47
N ASP A 53 3.03 22.50 -2.58
CA ASP A 53 3.29 23.35 -1.43
C ASP A 53 1.98 23.61 -0.66
N CYS A 54 1.95 23.25 0.62
CA CYS A 54 0.84 23.44 1.54
C CYS A 54 1.06 24.64 2.50
N GLY A 55 1.95 25.58 2.13
CA GLY A 55 2.24 26.78 2.89
C GLY A 55 2.89 26.47 4.23
N LEU A 56 2.27 26.92 5.33
CA LEU A 56 2.79 26.71 6.70
C LEU A 56 2.98 25.24 7.09
N LYS A 57 2.31 24.30 6.39
CA LYS A 57 2.45 22.87 6.63
C LYS A 57 3.61 22.22 5.84
N GLY A 58 4.30 23.00 5.01
CA GLY A 58 5.36 22.49 4.14
C GLY A 58 4.81 21.74 2.94
N VAL A 59 5.47 20.67 2.53
CA VAL A 59 5.15 19.92 1.31
C VAL A 59 4.11 18.83 1.59
N GLY A 60 3.10 18.73 0.72
CA GLY A 60 2.05 17.71 0.79
C GLY A 60 1.92 16.90 -0.50
N ILE A 61 1.11 15.83 -0.43
CA ILE A 61 0.72 15.02 -1.57
C ILE A 61 -0.79 15.20 -1.79
N ILE A 62 -1.21 15.41 -3.03
CA ILE A 62 -2.61 15.53 -3.44
C ILE A 62 -2.98 14.46 -4.46
N ALA A 63 -4.21 13.94 -4.39
CA ALA A 63 -4.77 13.07 -5.41
C ALA A 63 -5.18 13.88 -6.65
N LEU A 64 -4.88 13.35 -7.84
CA LEU A 64 -5.27 13.93 -9.13
C LEU A 64 -6.42 13.16 -9.80
N GLU A 65 -6.99 12.20 -9.10
CA GLU A 65 -8.13 11.38 -9.51
C GLU A 65 -8.94 10.95 -8.28
N ASP A 66 -10.19 10.55 -8.51
CA ASP A 66 -11.04 9.99 -7.47
C ASP A 66 -10.51 8.62 -7.03
N ILE A 67 -10.39 8.41 -5.72
CA ILE A 67 -9.86 7.18 -5.15
C ILE A 67 -11.02 6.38 -4.55
N ALA A 68 -11.29 5.22 -5.15
CA ALA A 68 -12.27 4.28 -4.61
C ALA A 68 -11.83 3.73 -3.23
N GLU A 69 -12.81 3.37 -2.39
CA GLU A 69 -12.54 2.75 -1.11
C GLU A 69 -11.73 1.45 -1.25
N GLY A 70 -10.83 1.18 -0.29
CA GLY A 70 -9.99 -0.02 -0.28
C GLY A 70 -8.78 0.01 -1.24
N ARG A 71 -8.55 1.11 -1.96
CA ARG A 71 -7.36 1.29 -2.82
C ARG A 71 -6.13 1.69 -2.01
N LEU A 72 -4.97 1.14 -2.39
CA LEU A 72 -3.69 1.51 -1.83
C LEU A 72 -3.25 2.90 -2.33
N VAL A 73 -3.08 3.85 -1.40
CA VAL A 73 -2.58 5.22 -1.72
C VAL A 73 -1.08 5.24 -2.00
N GLY A 74 -0.30 4.57 -1.17
CA GLY A 74 1.15 4.51 -1.28
C GLY A 74 1.73 3.77 -0.08
N GLU A 75 2.99 3.36 -0.20
CA GLU A 75 3.72 2.72 0.88
C GLU A 75 4.59 3.75 1.59
N TYR A 76 4.54 3.76 2.93
CA TYR A 76 5.49 4.52 3.73
C TYR A 76 6.79 3.72 3.88
N VAL A 77 7.68 3.89 2.91
CA VAL A 77 9.01 3.26 2.90
C VAL A 77 10.04 4.14 3.60
N GLY A 78 11.07 3.51 4.16
CA GLY A 78 12.16 4.21 4.83
C GLY A 78 13.15 3.25 5.46
N GLU A 79 14.13 3.80 6.16
CA GLU A 79 15.13 3.00 6.86
C GLU A 79 14.56 2.35 8.12
N LEU A 80 14.81 1.05 8.30
CA LEU A 80 14.52 0.36 9.55
C LEU A 80 15.67 0.58 10.52
N LEU A 81 15.42 1.40 11.54
CA LEU A 81 16.43 1.77 12.52
C LEU A 81 16.30 0.94 13.80
N GLY A 82 17.44 0.43 14.28
CA GLY A 82 17.54 -0.12 15.62
C GLY A 82 17.36 0.98 16.69
N ARG A 83 16.99 0.60 17.91
CA ARG A 83 16.70 1.55 18.99
C ARG A 83 17.84 2.55 19.25
N ARG A 84 19.09 2.08 19.26
CA ARG A 84 20.27 2.93 19.50
C ARG A 84 20.44 3.97 18.39
N GLU A 85 20.29 3.56 17.14
CA GLU A 85 20.42 4.46 15.99
C GLU A 85 19.29 5.49 15.98
N ALA A 86 18.05 5.06 16.21
CA ALA A 86 16.89 5.95 16.33
C ALA A 86 17.09 7.01 17.42
N GLN A 87 17.68 6.65 18.58
CA GLN A 87 17.98 7.60 19.65
C GLN A 87 19.04 8.63 19.27
N LEU A 88 20.12 8.21 18.60
CA LEU A 88 21.15 9.12 18.13
C LEU A 88 20.60 10.08 17.06
N ARG A 89 19.85 9.54 16.10
CA ARG A 89 19.25 10.31 15.01
C ARG A 89 18.20 11.31 15.52
N SER A 90 17.41 10.92 16.52
CA SER A 90 16.47 11.83 17.22
C SER A 90 17.18 13.00 17.91
N LYS A 91 18.36 12.79 18.51
CA LYS A 91 19.15 13.88 19.12
C LYS A 91 19.71 14.85 18.07
N LEU A 92 20.09 14.34 16.89
CA LEU A 92 20.58 15.17 15.78
C LEU A 92 19.48 16.06 15.20
N TYR A 93 18.25 15.55 15.06
CA TYR A 93 17.14 16.28 14.43
C TYR A 93 16.29 17.12 15.40
N ARG A 94 16.59 17.12 16.70
CA ARG A 94 15.90 17.93 17.71
C ARG A 94 16.49 19.35 17.88
N GLY A 95 17.30 19.80 16.94
CA GLY A 95 17.88 21.15 16.90
C GLY A 95 16.90 22.19 16.39
#